data_AF-A0A7S0L9Y2-F1
#
_entry.id   AF-A0A7S0L9Y2-F1
#
_cell.length_a   1.000
_cell.length_b   1.000
_cell.length_c   1.000
_cell.angle_alpha   90.00
_cell.angle_beta   90.00
_cell.angle_gamma   90.00
#
_symmetry.space_group_name_H-M   'P 1'
#
loop_
_entity.id
_entity.type
_entity.pdbx_description
1 polymer ?
#
loop_
_entity_poly.entity_id
_entity_poly.type
_entity_poly.pdbx_seq_one_letter_code
_entity_poly.pdbx_strand_id
1 'polypeptide(L)'
;VTFAVLSFSLPAMIFHVRTGRRRPAAHTGTQAYYSMPNGRQLAAPGAAGSAPRGEGPQVMMVTANQPLPCTTRRGDWIMELALRNKLMYATTHGYKTWWSTELVSAWDLEAAWNKIPLLYVLMHPDSPVTQGVEWMLWMDDDAIFTDLNFTMPFKQYDEDGINLVIWGDPQRVYRGNDIQGLNTGVFLLRKCEWSRQLMAEVAALATPSIRKMIGNKGRIAEQGALTWVLHSQAKWKDKVQLERNFTMNGNWMDFVGKFQKGGRKLSQAVWGNDEVPFVVQYAGCQMCRGHSENGSWHADGVSKCQNAFLEAYMFGDDQVLGNIGLRHLSLETHLVRSNPGSELYQRHVTMTRCLPSFLVIGTQKGGTSSFHFLLKEGWHDDVQVNNGEKEIHYFSWDDNFRKGPLVYQQRFDGSGDRLGDCKPLGTKKLGEVSATYLDYPKAAERAAQLLPSARIVVIVREPVSRLVSSFNMKWQG
;
A
#
# COMPACT_ATOMS: atom_id res chain seq x y z
N VAL A 1 -23.16 12.29 -23.85
CA VAL A 1 -22.28 12.84 -22.79
C VAL A 1 -21.25 11.79 -22.46
N THR A 2 -19.98 12.10 -22.70
CA THR A 2 -18.80 11.29 -22.36
C THR A 2 -18.52 11.42 -20.86
N PHE A 3 -18.09 10.31 -20.24
CA PHE A 3 -17.09 10.13 -19.16
C PHE A 3 -17.49 9.07 -18.12
N ALA A 4 -16.70 7.99 -18.08
CA ALA A 4 -16.13 7.42 -16.86
C ALA A 4 -15.02 6.42 -17.27
N VAL A 5 -13.77 6.79 -17.02
CA VAL A 5 -12.63 5.87 -17.06
C VAL A 5 -12.67 5.10 -15.75
N LEU A 6 -13.05 3.82 -15.80
CA LEU A 6 -12.72 2.88 -14.73
C LEU A 6 -11.30 2.40 -14.99
N SER A 7 -10.32 2.98 -14.29
CA SER A 7 -8.93 2.53 -14.35
C SER A 7 -8.76 1.22 -13.56
N PHE A 8 -9.25 0.14 -14.13
CA PHE A 8 -8.80 -1.19 -13.76
C PHE A 8 -7.92 -1.73 -14.88
N SER A 9 -6.67 -2.03 -14.55
CA SER A 9 -5.67 -2.59 -15.46
C SER A 9 -6.00 -4.06 -15.80
N LEU A 10 -7.16 -4.29 -16.41
CA LEU A 10 -7.54 -5.48 -17.14
C LEU A 10 -7.73 -5.07 -18.60
N PRO A 11 -7.29 -5.86 -19.59
CA PRO A 11 -7.57 -5.56 -20.99
C PRO A 11 -9.08 -5.60 -21.22
N ALA A 12 -9.70 -4.43 -21.32
CA ALA A 12 -11.13 -4.26 -21.57
C ALA A 12 -11.37 -3.97 -23.05
N MET A 13 -12.29 -4.71 -23.67
CA MET A 13 -12.75 -4.45 -25.04
C MET A 13 -14.18 -3.92 -24.97
N ILE A 14 -14.41 -2.71 -25.50
CA ILE A 14 -15.71 -2.03 -25.46
C ILE A 14 -16.43 -2.25 -26.79
N PHE A 15 -17.64 -2.80 -26.73
CA PHE A 15 -18.50 -2.96 -27.91
C PHE A 15 -19.67 -1.98 -27.86
N HIS A 16 -19.85 -1.21 -28.93
CA HIS A 16 -21.05 -0.40 -29.14
C HIS A 16 -22.07 -1.17 -29.99
N VAL A 17 -23.17 -1.60 -29.37
CA VAL A 17 -24.26 -2.26 -30.09
C VAL A 17 -25.19 -1.21 -30.72
N ARG A 18 -25.08 -0.99 -32.03
CA ARG A 18 -26.10 -0.30 -32.84
C ARG A 18 -27.04 -1.35 -33.43
N THR A 19 -28.32 -1.33 -33.04
CA THR A 19 -29.33 -2.23 -33.61
C THR A 19 -29.77 -1.71 -34.98
N GLY A 20 -29.18 -2.23 -36.05
CA GLY A 20 -29.63 -2.03 -37.43
C GLY A 20 -29.53 -3.34 -38.21
N ARG A 21 -30.62 -3.73 -38.89
CA ARG A 21 -30.66 -4.91 -39.79
C ARG A 21 -29.71 -4.68 -40.98
N ARG A 22 -28.78 -5.60 -41.26
CA ARG A 22 -28.22 -5.86 -42.60
C ARG A 22 -27.50 -7.22 -42.68
N ARG A 23 -27.59 -7.84 -43.87
CA ARG A 23 -27.08 -9.16 -44.30
C ARG A 23 -25.56 -9.15 -44.56
N PRO A 24 -24.90 -10.33 -44.66
CA PRO A 24 -23.45 -10.45 -44.62
C PRO A 24 -22.80 -10.31 -45.99
N ALA A 25 -21.52 -9.93 -46.00
CA ALA A 25 -20.63 -10.05 -47.15
C ALA A 25 -19.31 -10.70 -46.71
N ALA A 26 -18.83 -11.64 -47.52
CA ALA A 26 -17.59 -12.38 -47.37
C ALA A 26 -16.37 -11.54 -47.83
N HIS A 27 -15.18 -11.82 -47.28
CA HIS A 27 -13.98 -12.20 -48.07
C HIS A 27 -12.71 -12.42 -47.21
N THR A 28 -12.08 -13.58 -47.45
CA THR A 28 -10.64 -13.90 -47.64
C THR A 28 -9.53 -13.48 -46.66
N GLY A 29 -8.76 -14.51 -46.26
CA GLY A 29 -7.27 -14.57 -46.15
C GLY A 29 -6.67 -13.81 -44.97
N THR A 30 -5.87 -14.41 -44.08
CA THR A 30 -4.58 -15.05 -44.38
C THR A 30 -4.10 -15.85 -43.16
N GLN A 31 -3.44 -16.98 -43.39
CA GLN A 31 -2.74 -17.77 -42.37
C GLN A 31 -1.40 -17.10 -42.02
N ALA A 32 -1.04 -17.14 -40.73
CA ALA A 32 0.34 -16.96 -40.28
C ALA A 32 0.70 -18.13 -39.36
N TYR A 33 1.67 -18.92 -39.80
CA TYR A 33 2.30 -19.98 -39.02
C TYR A 33 3.31 -19.37 -38.04
N TYR A 34 3.31 -19.82 -36.79
CA TYR A 34 4.48 -19.67 -35.91
C TYR A 34 4.75 -20.98 -35.17
N SER A 35 5.94 -21.52 -35.44
CA SER A 35 6.53 -22.70 -34.84
C SER A 35 7.24 -22.37 -33.53
N MET A 36 7.06 -23.24 -32.53
CA MET A 36 7.80 -23.22 -31.26
C MET A 36 9.17 -23.90 -31.43
N PRO A 37 10.18 -23.52 -30.61
CA PRO A 37 11.17 -24.48 -30.16
C PRO A 37 11.18 -24.66 -28.64
N ASN A 38 11.05 -25.94 -28.29
CA ASN A 38 11.39 -26.66 -27.06
C ASN A 38 12.33 -25.99 -26.03
N GLY A 39 11.89 -26.03 -24.78
CA GLY A 39 12.45 -26.95 -23.78
C GLY A 39 13.76 -26.58 -23.10
N ARG A 40 13.67 -26.16 -21.83
CA ARG A 40 14.66 -26.50 -20.79
C ARG A 40 14.03 -26.50 -19.39
N GLN A 41 14.28 -27.58 -18.67
CA GLN A 41 13.90 -27.87 -17.28
C GLN A 41 14.46 -26.82 -16.32
N LEU A 42 13.62 -26.38 -15.37
CA LEU A 42 14.06 -25.62 -14.20
C LEU A 42 14.25 -26.58 -13.02
N ALA A 43 15.47 -26.63 -12.49
CA ALA A 43 15.84 -27.33 -11.27
C ALA A 43 15.27 -26.62 -10.03
N ALA A 44 14.87 -27.41 -9.03
CA ALA A 44 14.32 -26.93 -7.76
C ALA A 44 15.40 -26.23 -6.89
N PRO A 45 15.08 -25.16 -6.15
CA PRO A 45 16.00 -24.60 -5.17
C PRO A 45 15.99 -25.46 -3.90
N GLY A 46 17.19 -25.87 -3.48
CA GLY A 46 17.45 -26.57 -2.23
C GLY A 46 17.16 -25.71 -1.00
N ALA A 47 16.99 -26.41 0.12
CA ALA A 47 16.66 -25.89 1.44
C ALA A 47 17.54 -24.70 1.88
N ALA A 48 16.88 -23.65 2.36
CA ALA A 48 17.54 -22.51 2.99
C ALA A 48 18.23 -22.94 4.29
N GLY A 49 19.57 -22.99 4.25
CA GLY A 49 20.39 -22.92 5.45
C GLY A 49 20.20 -21.56 6.12
N SER A 50 20.26 -21.56 7.45
CA SER A 50 20.27 -20.36 8.30
C SER A 50 21.24 -19.30 7.76
N ALA A 51 20.73 -18.10 7.47
CA ALA A 51 21.54 -16.98 7.02
C ALA A 51 22.62 -16.62 8.07
N PRO A 52 23.86 -16.32 7.65
CA PRO A 52 24.90 -15.85 8.54
C PRO A 52 24.55 -14.46 9.09
N ARG A 53 24.98 -14.15 10.33
CA ARG A 53 24.88 -12.82 10.94
C ARG A 53 25.46 -11.78 9.97
N GLY A 54 24.64 -10.84 9.51
CA GLY A 54 25.07 -9.82 8.54
C GLY A 54 26.13 -8.88 9.12
N GLU A 55 27.10 -8.48 8.30
CA GLU A 55 28.21 -7.56 8.59
C GLU A 55 27.78 -6.09 8.85
N GLY A 56 26.49 -5.83 9.09
CA GLY A 56 25.95 -4.50 9.33
C GLY A 56 25.86 -4.12 10.81
N PRO A 57 25.69 -2.82 11.12
CA PRO A 57 25.56 -2.36 12.50
C PRO A 57 24.32 -2.94 13.16
N GLN A 58 24.39 -3.13 14.47
CA GLN A 58 23.24 -3.60 15.25
C GLN A 58 22.30 -2.44 15.55
N VAL A 59 21.16 -2.39 14.84
CA VAL A 59 20.16 -1.33 14.99
C VAL A 59 18.96 -1.81 15.79
N MET A 60 18.44 -0.96 16.67
CA MET A 60 17.12 -1.10 17.28
C MET A 60 16.20 0.02 16.78
N MET A 61 15.11 -0.36 16.11
CA MET A 61 14.04 0.56 15.76
C MET A 61 13.09 0.75 16.95
N VAL A 62 12.81 1.99 17.30
CA VAL A 62 11.94 2.40 18.41
C VAL A 62 10.80 3.23 17.84
N THR A 63 9.56 2.81 18.11
CA THR A 63 8.34 3.58 17.82
C THR A 63 7.42 3.52 19.03
N ALA A 64 6.50 4.47 19.15
CA ALA A 64 5.52 4.47 20.23
C ALA A 64 4.14 4.89 19.73
N ASN A 65 3.10 4.23 20.23
CA ASN A 65 1.70 4.54 19.93
C ASN A 65 0.92 4.73 21.24
N GLN A 66 -0.17 5.49 21.21
CA GLN A 66 -1.10 5.52 22.35
C GLN A 66 -1.67 4.13 22.68
N PRO A 67 -1.85 3.79 23.97
CA PRO A 67 -2.46 2.51 24.37
C PRO A 67 -3.99 2.51 24.25
N LEU A 68 -4.62 3.69 24.21
CA LEU A 68 -6.07 3.82 24.13
C LEU A 68 -6.56 3.74 22.68
N PRO A 69 -7.75 3.16 22.42
CA PRO A 69 -8.32 3.08 21.09
C PRO A 69 -8.42 4.45 20.41
N CYS A 70 -8.25 4.45 19.09
CA CYS A 70 -8.43 5.65 18.29
C CYS A 70 -9.88 6.12 18.27
N THR A 71 -10.07 7.44 18.19
CA THR A 71 -11.40 8.05 18.11
C THR A 71 -11.93 8.13 16.68
N THR A 72 -11.05 8.05 15.67
CA THR A 72 -11.45 8.01 14.27
C THR A 72 -11.81 6.59 13.84
N ARG A 73 -12.77 6.46 12.92
CA ARG A 73 -13.29 5.16 12.44
C ARG A 73 -12.22 4.19 11.91
N ARG A 74 -11.14 4.71 11.32
CA ARG A 74 -10.05 3.91 10.72
C ARG A 74 -8.73 4.06 11.48
N GLY A 75 -8.71 4.76 12.62
CA GLY A 75 -7.47 5.14 13.30
C GLY A 75 -6.65 3.94 13.73
N ASP A 76 -7.24 2.98 14.45
CA ASP A 76 -6.53 1.79 14.92
C ASP A 76 -5.99 0.95 13.76
N TRP A 77 -6.76 0.82 12.67
CA TRP A 77 -6.32 0.13 11.46
C TRP A 77 -5.10 0.81 10.82
N ILE A 78 -5.10 2.14 10.72
CA ILE A 78 -3.95 2.89 10.18
C ILE A 78 -2.71 2.72 11.07
N MET A 79 -2.87 2.74 12.40
CA MET A 79 -1.78 2.51 13.34
C MET A 79 -1.20 1.10 13.22
N GLU A 80 -2.05 0.08 13.03
CA GLU A 80 -1.64 -1.30 12.78
C GLU A 80 -0.83 -1.41 11.48
N LEU A 81 -1.27 -0.78 10.39
CA LEU A 81 -0.54 -0.77 9.13
C LEU A 81 0.80 -0.04 9.26
N ALA A 82 0.86 1.10 9.95
CA ALA A 82 2.12 1.80 10.21
C ALA A 82 3.11 0.94 11.01
N LEU A 83 2.61 0.18 12.00
CA LEU A 83 3.42 -0.76 12.75
C LEU A 83 3.91 -1.92 11.88
N ARG A 84 3.03 -2.51 11.06
CA ARG A 84 3.40 -3.57 10.11
C ARG A 84 4.48 -3.08 9.15
N ASN A 85 4.35 -1.88 8.59
CA ASN A 85 5.36 -1.29 7.70
C ASN A 85 6.75 -1.26 8.34
N LYS A 86 6.83 -0.74 9.57
CA LYS A 86 8.05 -0.68 10.39
C LYS A 86 8.61 -2.08 10.68
N LEU A 87 7.75 -3.03 11.05
CA LEU A 87 8.12 -4.42 11.29
C LEU A 87 8.70 -5.08 10.04
N MET A 88 8.10 -4.87 8.86
CA MET A 88 8.58 -5.47 7.62
C MET A 88 9.95 -4.91 7.21
N TYR A 89 10.16 -3.60 7.37
CA TYR A 89 11.49 -3.00 7.17
C TYR A 89 12.50 -3.58 8.17
N ALA A 90 12.20 -3.57 9.46
CA ALA A 90 13.09 -4.14 10.48
C ALA A 90 13.43 -5.61 10.21
N THR A 91 12.45 -6.41 9.79
CA THR A 91 12.65 -7.83 9.43
C THR A 91 13.56 -7.98 8.23
N THR A 92 13.36 -7.18 7.19
CA THR A 92 14.14 -7.23 5.95
C THR A 92 15.60 -6.83 6.17
N HIS A 93 15.85 -5.89 7.08
CA HIS A 93 17.18 -5.35 7.39
C HIS A 93 17.83 -5.97 8.64
N GLY A 94 17.18 -6.94 9.29
CA GLY A 94 17.71 -7.61 10.49
C GLY A 94 17.79 -6.73 11.75
N TYR A 95 16.93 -5.72 11.87
CA TYR A 95 16.90 -4.82 13.02
C TYR A 95 16.09 -5.38 14.18
N LYS A 96 16.53 -5.08 15.40
CA LYS A 96 15.70 -5.28 16.60
C LYS A 96 14.58 -4.23 16.62
N THR A 97 13.47 -4.53 17.27
CA THR A 97 12.34 -3.60 17.41
C THR A 97 11.96 -3.42 18.88
N TRP A 98 11.64 -2.18 19.26
CA TRP A 98 10.99 -1.83 20.51
C TRP A 98 9.75 -1.00 20.23
N TRP A 99 8.59 -1.48 20.65
CA TRP A 99 7.31 -0.80 20.47
C TRP A 99 6.78 -0.42 21.83
N SER A 100 6.71 0.87 22.11
CA SER A 100 6.25 1.36 23.40
C SER A 100 4.79 1.80 23.33
N THR A 101 4.04 1.43 24.36
CA THR A 101 2.69 1.97 24.62
C THR A 101 2.63 2.70 25.97
N GLU A 102 3.75 2.70 26.68
CA GLU A 102 3.92 3.22 28.02
C GLU A 102 4.22 4.71 27.98
N LEU A 103 3.57 5.45 28.88
CA LEU A 103 3.89 6.84 29.14
C LEU A 103 4.94 6.87 30.27
N VAL A 104 6.20 7.06 29.90
CA VAL A 104 7.36 6.98 30.81
C VAL A 104 7.34 8.12 31.84
N SER A 105 6.83 9.29 31.46
CA SER A 105 6.55 10.39 32.40
C SER A 105 5.19 11.01 32.09
N ALA A 106 4.17 10.58 32.84
CA ALA A 106 2.79 10.99 32.63
C ALA A 106 2.43 12.38 33.17
N TRP A 107 3.24 12.91 34.09
CA TRP A 107 2.91 14.09 34.88
C TRP A 107 3.70 15.33 34.45
N ASP A 108 4.92 15.13 33.96
CA ASP A 108 5.87 16.22 33.71
C ASP A 108 6.07 16.51 32.22
N LEU A 109 5.69 15.57 31.35
CA LEU A 109 5.96 15.60 29.91
C LEU A 109 4.69 15.34 29.09
N GLU A 110 4.41 16.23 28.12
CA GLU A 110 3.33 16.01 27.15
C GLU A 110 3.70 14.86 26.20
N ALA A 111 2.72 14.25 25.54
CA ALA A 111 2.90 13.01 24.76
C ALA A 111 4.08 13.04 23.76
N ALA A 112 4.28 14.16 23.05
CA ALA A 112 5.38 14.31 22.07
C ALA A 112 6.78 14.18 22.71
N TRP A 113 6.91 14.56 23.99
CA TRP A 113 8.15 14.46 24.75
C TRP A 113 8.48 13.05 25.22
N ASN A 114 7.52 12.10 25.21
CA ASN A 114 7.71 10.76 25.78
C ASN A 114 8.85 9.97 25.12
N LYS A 115 9.18 10.28 23.86
CA LYS A 115 10.31 9.68 23.14
C LYS A 115 11.65 9.93 23.81
N ILE A 116 11.84 11.11 24.42
CA ILE A 116 13.10 11.54 25.02
C ILE A 116 13.48 10.69 26.26
N PRO A 117 12.66 10.58 27.32
CA PRO A 117 12.98 9.74 28.46
C PRO A 117 13.00 8.25 28.09
N LEU A 118 12.17 7.80 27.16
CA LEU A 118 12.18 6.42 26.67
C LEU A 118 13.55 6.07 26.05
N LEU A 119 14.04 6.88 25.11
CA LEU A 119 15.35 6.68 24.49
C LEU A 119 16.48 6.80 25.51
N TYR A 120 16.39 7.74 26.46
CA TYR A 120 17.37 7.87 27.53
C TYR A 120 17.53 6.59 28.37
N VAL A 121 16.41 5.95 28.71
CA VAL A 121 16.38 4.68 29.46
C VAL A 121 16.87 3.52 28.60
N LEU A 122 16.38 3.40 27.36
CA LEU A 122 16.80 2.32 26.45
C LEU A 122 18.30 2.36 26.14
N MET A 123 18.90 3.55 26.09
CA MET A 123 20.33 3.72 25.84
C MET A 123 21.22 3.49 27.06
N HIS A 124 20.67 3.15 28.24
CA HIS A 124 21.49 2.85 29.41
C HIS A 124 22.59 1.81 29.08
N PRO A 125 23.85 2.01 29.51
CA PRO A 125 24.96 1.11 29.17
C PRO A 125 24.64 -0.34 29.57
N ASP A 126 24.11 -0.52 30.77
CA ASP A 126 23.75 -1.83 31.33
C ASP A 126 22.35 -2.33 30.93
N SER A 127 21.69 -1.70 29.96
CA SER A 127 20.37 -2.14 29.53
C SER A 127 20.43 -3.55 28.91
N PRO A 128 19.72 -4.55 29.48
CA PRO A 128 19.77 -5.93 28.97
C PRO A 128 19.06 -6.06 27.62
N VAL A 129 18.11 -5.19 27.31
CA VAL A 129 17.32 -5.24 26.07
C VAL A 129 18.04 -4.59 24.89
N THR A 130 18.97 -3.66 25.15
CA THR A 130 19.77 -2.98 24.12
C THR A 130 21.23 -3.41 24.14
N GLN A 131 21.53 -4.59 24.68
CA GLN A 131 22.87 -5.16 24.63
C GLN A 131 23.27 -5.41 23.16
N GLY A 132 24.48 -4.97 22.82
CA GLY A 132 25.05 -5.05 21.48
C GLY A 132 24.40 -4.12 20.46
N VAL A 133 23.42 -3.30 20.83
CA VAL A 133 22.83 -2.28 19.93
C VAL A 133 23.78 -1.09 19.82
N GLU A 134 24.07 -0.68 18.59
CA GLU A 134 24.94 0.45 18.26
C GLU A 134 24.13 1.71 17.92
N TRP A 135 22.98 1.54 17.25
CA TRP A 135 22.13 2.63 16.80
C TRP A 135 20.68 2.43 17.23
N MET A 136 20.07 3.51 17.72
CA MET A 136 18.62 3.63 17.93
C MET A 136 18.02 4.39 16.74
N LEU A 137 17.06 3.80 16.06
CA LEU A 137 16.25 4.47 15.04
C LEU A 137 14.90 4.83 15.65
N TRP A 138 14.71 6.09 16.03
CA TRP A 138 13.38 6.57 16.40
C TRP A 138 12.53 6.82 15.16
N MET A 139 11.26 6.42 15.22
CA MET A 139 10.29 6.70 14.16
C MET A 139 8.90 6.94 14.77
N ASP A 140 8.29 8.08 14.48
CA ASP A 140 6.92 8.42 14.91
C ASP A 140 5.90 7.43 14.32
N ASP A 141 4.73 7.33 14.97
CA ASP A 141 3.63 6.46 14.55
C ASP A 141 3.08 6.84 13.16
N ASP A 142 3.11 8.13 12.84
CA ASP A 142 2.69 8.74 11.57
C ASP A 142 3.77 8.77 10.47
N ALA A 143 4.96 8.17 10.70
CA ALA A 143 6.00 8.00 9.70
C ALA A 143 6.06 6.56 9.17
N ILE A 144 6.21 6.37 7.85
CA ILE A 144 6.34 5.05 7.23
C ILE A 144 7.48 5.00 6.21
N PHE A 145 8.09 3.82 6.09
CA PHE A 145 9.01 3.52 5.00
C PHE A 145 8.23 3.34 3.70
N THR A 146 8.70 3.99 2.65
CA THR A 146 8.14 3.87 1.29
C THR A 146 9.12 3.23 0.33
N ASP A 147 10.43 3.29 0.61
CA ASP A 147 11.44 2.41 0.03
C ASP A 147 11.90 1.42 1.10
N LEU A 148 11.39 0.19 1.04
CA LEU A 148 11.70 -0.85 2.03
C LEU A 148 13.01 -1.58 1.72
N ASN A 149 13.59 -1.37 0.54
CA ASN A 149 14.88 -1.95 0.15
C ASN A 149 16.07 -1.03 0.47
N PHE A 150 15.81 0.26 0.71
CA PHE A 150 16.84 1.24 1.06
C PHE A 150 17.62 0.82 2.30
N THR A 151 18.95 0.97 2.25
CA THR A 151 19.84 0.78 3.41
C THR A 151 20.52 2.10 3.73
N MET A 152 20.46 2.53 4.99
CA MET A 152 21.12 3.75 5.45
C MET A 152 22.65 3.60 5.39
N PRO A 153 23.39 4.68 5.04
CA PRO A 153 24.84 4.63 4.87
C PRO A 153 25.60 4.67 6.22
N PHE A 154 25.35 3.70 7.11
CA PHE A 154 25.92 3.68 8.46
C PHE A 154 27.45 3.76 8.50
N LYS A 155 28.12 3.11 7.55
CA LYS A 155 29.58 3.16 7.43
C LYS A 155 30.09 4.60 7.31
N GLN A 156 29.40 5.43 6.53
CA GLN A 156 29.74 6.85 6.39
C GLN A 156 29.57 7.58 7.73
N TYR A 157 28.46 7.34 8.44
CA TYR A 157 28.23 7.96 9.75
C TYR A 157 29.26 7.52 10.80
N ASP A 158 29.76 6.30 10.73
CA ASP A 158 30.85 5.80 11.57
C ASP A 158 32.19 6.46 11.24
N GLU A 159 32.54 6.55 9.96
CA GLU A 159 33.77 7.21 9.47
C GLU A 159 33.79 8.71 9.82
N ASP A 160 32.65 9.38 9.70
CA ASP A 160 32.46 10.79 10.08
C ASP A 160 32.34 10.99 11.61
N GLY A 161 32.29 9.88 12.37
CA GLY A 161 32.20 9.92 13.83
C GLY A 161 30.90 10.55 14.34
N ILE A 162 29.80 10.43 13.60
CA ILE A 162 28.49 11.01 13.90
C ILE A 162 27.76 10.19 14.96
N ASN A 163 27.00 10.89 15.82
CA ASN A 163 26.16 10.29 16.86
C ASN A 163 24.67 10.56 16.68
N LEU A 164 24.28 11.66 16.02
CA LEU A 164 22.89 11.97 15.69
C LEU A 164 22.76 12.22 14.19
N VAL A 165 21.92 11.45 13.51
CA VAL A 165 21.52 11.71 12.12
C VAL A 165 20.04 12.08 12.11
N ILE A 166 19.71 13.22 11.55
CA ILE A 166 18.34 13.76 11.55
C ILE A 166 18.12 14.62 10.30
N TRP A 167 16.93 14.57 9.71
CA TRP A 167 16.63 15.46 8.59
C TRP A 167 16.63 16.92 9.04
N GLY A 168 17.31 17.80 8.28
CA GLY A 168 17.28 19.23 8.54
C GLY A 168 18.18 20.09 7.66
N ASP A 169 18.09 21.41 7.85
CA ASP A 169 18.88 22.43 7.16
C ASP A 169 19.83 23.15 8.14
N PRO A 170 21.15 23.09 7.91
CA PRO A 170 22.13 23.72 8.81
C PRO A 170 21.96 25.22 9.02
N GLN A 171 21.50 25.98 8.01
CA GLN A 171 21.30 27.42 8.16
C GLN A 171 20.10 27.70 9.07
N ARG A 172 18.99 26.99 8.83
CA ARG A 172 17.76 27.13 9.62
C ARG A 172 17.97 26.69 11.08
N VAL A 173 18.68 25.59 11.31
CA VAL A 173 18.96 25.08 12.66
C VAL A 173 20.00 25.94 13.37
N TYR A 174 21.22 26.01 12.84
CA TYR A 174 22.33 26.58 13.60
C TYR A 174 22.36 28.10 13.63
N ARG A 175 21.89 28.78 12.58
CA ARG A 175 21.85 30.25 12.53
C ARG A 175 20.46 30.80 12.84
N GLY A 176 19.43 30.17 12.29
CA GLY A 176 18.06 30.67 12.35
C GLY A 176 17.30 30.34 13.63
N ASN A 177 17.72 29.31 14.40
CA ASN A 177 16.94 28.75 15.50
C ASN A 177 15.49 28.43 15.07
N ASP A 178 15.33 27.98 13.84
CA ASP A 178 14.03 27.72 13.24
C ASP A 178 13.57 26.32 13.64
N ILE A 179 12.46 26.24 14.38
CA ILE A 179 11.89 24.97 14.87
C ILE A 179 11.48 24.01 13.72
N GLN A 180 11.30 24.51 12.51
CA GLN A 180 11.05 23.72 11.30
C GLN A 180 12.33 23.46 10.48
N GLY A 181 13.49 23.87 11.01
CA GLY A 181 14.80 23.62 10.42
C GLY A 181 15.25 22.17 10.52
N LEU A 182 14.65 21.38 11.43
CA LEU A 182 14.83 19.93 11.54
C LEU A 182 13.50 19.25 11.85
N ASN A 183 13.46 17.91 11.78
CA ASN A 183 12.27 17.13 12.15
C ASN A 183 12.62 15.95 13.07
N THR A 184 12.01 15.88 14.27
CA THR A 184 12.26 14.83 15.28
C THR A 184 11.33 13.62 15.20
N GLY A 185 10.62 13.46 14.09
CA GLY A 185 9.79 12.29 13.83
C GLY A 185 10.55 11.09 13.32
N VAL A 186 11.75 11.29 12.75
CA VAL A 186 12.63 10.20 12.29
C VAL A 186 14.08 10.62 12.52
N PHE A 187 14.82 9.88 13.33
CA PHE A 187 16.24 10.14 13.55
C PHE A 187 16.99 8.89 14.02
N LEU A 188 18.29 8.85 13.71
CA LEU A 188 19.22 7.87 14.27
C LEU A 188 19.99 8.49 15.41
N LEU A 189 20.19 7.72 16.48
CA LEU A 189 20.97 8.11 17.63
C LEU A 189 21.89 6.98 18.03
N ARG A 190 23.21 7.21 18.02
CA ARG A 190 24.20 6.23 18.46
C ARG A 190 24.00 5.95 19.94
N LYS A 191 23.97 4.68 20.34
CA LYS A 191 23.89 4.28 21.75
C LYS A 191 25.23 4.61 22.44
N CYS A 192 25.33 5.80 23.03
CA CYS A 192 26.53 6.25 23.74
C CYS A 192 26.19 7.31 24.79
N GLU A 193 27.16 7.62 25.65
CA GLU A 193 26.99 8.61 26.72
C GLU A 193 26.73 10.03 26.18
N TRP A 194 27.35 10.40 25.06
CA TRP A 194 27.09 11.68 24.37
C TRP A 194 25.60 11.83 24.03
N SER A 195 24.99 10.77 23.47
CA SER A 195 23.57 10.77 23.08
C SER A 195 22.64 10.84 24.29
N ARG A 196 22.99 10.14 25.38
CA ARG A 196 22.22 10.21 26.64
C ARG A 196 22.28 11.61 27.24
N GLN A 197 23.44 12.26 27.23
CA GLN A 197 23.59 13.63 27.70
C GLN A 197 22.79 14.62 26.86
N LEU A 198 22.79 14.47 25.52
CA LEU A 198 21.94 15.27 24.65
C LEU A 198 20.45 15.10 24.98
N MET A 199 19.97 13.87 25.18
CA MET A 199 18.59 13.62 25.59
C MET A 199 18.26 14.24 26.95
N ALA A 200 19.18 14.18 27.91
CA ALA A 200 19.01 14.80 29.23
C ALA A 200 18.91 16.33 29.13
N GLU A 201 19.72 16.96 28.27
CA GLU A 201 19.70 18.40 28.03
C GLU A 201 18.40 18.83 27.35
N VAL A 202 17.92 18.07 26.36
CA VAL A 202 16.60 18.31 25.76
C VAL A 202 15.49 18.15 26.80
N ALA A 203 15.52 17.08 27.60
CA ALA A 203 14.52 16.83 28.64
C ALA A 203 14.49 17.93 29.71
N ALA A 204 15.64 18.53 30.05
CA ALA A 204 15.70 19.64 31.01
C ALA A 204 14.89 20.86 30.56
N LEU A 205 14.71 21.05 29.25
CA LEU A 205 13.91 22.14 28.68
C LEU A 205 12.40 21.88 28.71
N ALA A 206 11.99 20.68 29.13
CA ALA A 206 10.60 20.28 29.08
C ALA A 206 9.73 20.87 30.19
N THR A 207 10.28 21.57 31.19
CA THR A 207 9.43 22.22 32.21
C THR A 207 8.66 23.42 31.63
N PRO A 208 7.38 23.62 31.99
CA PRO A 208 6.56 24.70 31.41
C PRO A 208 7.15 26.11 31.57
N SER A 209 7.84 26.38 32.69
CA SER A 209 8.52 27.65 32.94
C SER A 209 9.65 27.89 31.95
N ILE A 210 10.47 26.87 31.67
CA ILE A 210 11.57 26.94 30.71
C ILE A 210 11.04 27.03 29.27
N ARG A 211 10.01 26.25 28.91
CA ARG A 211 9.35 26.32 27.59
C ARG A 211 8.84 27.72 27.25
N LYS A 212 8.35 28.47 28.23
CA LYS A 212 7.89 29.86 28.03
C LYS A 212 9.04 30.83 27.74
N MET A 213 10.22 30.59 28.29
CA MET A 213 11.39 31.47 28.15
C MET A 213 12.12 31.30 26.81
N ILE A 214 12.03 30.12 26.18
CA ILE A 214 12.81 29.76 24.98
C ILE A 214 12.15 30.23 23.65
N GLY A 215 11.03 30.95 23.73
CA GLY A 215 10.35 31.55 22.56
C GLY A 215 9.24 30.66 21.97
N ASN A 216 8.46 31.21 21.04
CA ASN A 216 7.25 30.58 20.44
C ASN A 216 6.04 30.33 21.39
N LYS A 217 5.71 31.32 22.22
CA LYS A 217 4.44 31.36 23.00
C LYS A 217 4.18 30.09 23.84
N GLY A 218 5.23 29.42 24.32
CA GLY A 218 5.13 28.24 25.19
C GLY A 218 4.73 26.93 24.51
N ARG A 219 4.73 26.86 23.16
CA ARG A 219 4.42 25.64 22.38
C ARG A 219 5.67 24.97 21.80
N ILE A 220 6.72 24.84 22.61
CA ILE A 220 7.91 24.08 22.23
C ILE A 220 7.64 22.60 22.55
N ALA A 221 7.37 21.81 21.52
CA ALA A 221 7.53 20.35 21.58
C ALA A 221 9.03 20.00 21.59
N GLU A 222 9.37 18.72 21.76
CA GLU A 222 10.74 18.24 21.81
C GLU A 222 11.58 18.63 20.58
N GLN A 223 10.95 18.77 19.40
CA GLN A 223 11.59 19.26 18.17
C GLN A 223 12.21 20.65 18.33
N GLY A 224 11.44 21.59 18.90
CA GLY A 224 11.92 22.95 19.10
C GLY A 224 12.97 23.02 20.21
N ALA A 225 12.87 22.14 21.21
CA ALA A 225 13.87 22.05 22.26
C ALA A 225 15.22 21.53 21.74
N LEU A 226 15.21 20.47 20.91
CA LEU A 226 16.41 19.99 20.24
C LEU A 226 17.01 21.08 19.33
N THR A 227 16.18 21.77 18.56
CA THR A 227 16.61 22.90 17.72
C THR A 227 17.32 23.97 18.56
N TRP A 228 16.73 24.36 19.69
CA TRP A 228 17.32 25.34 20.60
C TRP A 228 18.66 24.87 21.17
N VAL A 229 18.76 23.61 21.62
CA VAL A 229 20.01 23.04 22.14
C VAL A 229 21.10 23.08 21.07
N LEU A 230 20.80 22.64 19.85
CA LEU A 230 21.76 22.63 18.74
C LEU A 230 22.17 24.04 18.27
N HIS A 231 21.25 25.00 18.32
CA HIS A 231 21.52 26.40 18.01
C HIS A 231 22.44 27.04 19.06
N SER A 232 22.03 26.94 20.33
CA SER A 232 22.64 27.67 21.46
C SER A 232 23.92 27.04 21.99
N GLN A 233 24.14 25.74 21.81
CA GLN A 233 25.28 25.02 22.38
C GLN A 233 26.14 24.40 21.28
N ALA A 234 27.26 25.06 20.94
CA ALA A 234 28.16 24.62 19.88
C ALA A 234 28.77 23.22 20.10
N LYS A 235 28.89 22.76 21.36
CA LYS A 235 29.49 21.47 21.74
C LYS A 235 28.86 20.25 21.08
N TRP A 236 27.62 20.35 20.59
CA TRP A 236 26.93 19.22 19.96
C TRP A 236 27.18 19.10 18.46
N LYS A 237 27.52 20.21 17.78
CA LYS A 237 27.41 20.34 16.31
C LYS A 237 28.26 19.32 15.55
N ASP A 238 29.48 19.07 16.00
CA ASP A 238 30.45 18.20 15.31
C ASP A 238 30.06 16.72 15.29
N LYS A 239 29.01 16.34 16.02
CA LYS A 239 28.50 14.95 16.12
C LYS A 239 27.09 14.79 15.53
N VAL A 240 26.58 15.83 14.86
CA VAL A 240 25.24 15.87 14.26
C VAL A 240 25.32 15.96 12.75
N GLN A 241 24.73 14.99 12.06
CA GLN A 241 24.49 15.01 10.63
C GLN A 241 23.06 15.48 10.35
N LEU A 242 22.92 16.66 9.73
CA LEU A 242 21.65 17.16 9.20
C LEU A 242 21.45 16.60 7.77
N GLU A 243 20.74 15.48 7.67
CA GLU A 243 20.65 14.63 6.48
C GLU A 243 19.74 15.21 5.40
N ARG A 244 20.24 15.23 4.16
CA ARG A 244 19.57 15.76 2.96
C ARG A 244 19.87 14.97 1.67
N ASN A 245 20.71 13.95 1.73
CA ASN A 245 21.11 13.14 0.57
C ASN A 245 20.02 12.15 0.13
N PHE A 246 19.12 11.79 1.04
CA PHE A 246 17.93 11.00 0.77
C PHE A 246 16.75 11.53 1.59
N THR A 247 15.55 11.09 1.25
CA THR A 247 14.31 11.53 1.90
C THR A 247 14.13 10.85 3.26
N MET A 248 14.97 11.21 4.24
CA MET A 248 14.89 10.72 5.62
C MET A 248 13.59 11.14 6.31
N ASN A 249 13.02 12.29 5.92
CA ASN A 249 11.75 12.78 6.40
C ASN A 249 11.01 13.53 5.28
N GLY A 250 10.23 12.80 4.48
CA GLY A 250 9.44 13.37 3.39
C GLY A 250 8.10 13.89 3.88
N ASN A 251 7.75 15.14 3.60
CA ASN A 251 6.43 15.67 3.90
C ASN A 251 5.38 15.04 2.99
N TRP A 252 4.41 14.31 3.54
CA TRP A 252 3.38 13.61 2.78
C TRP A 252 2.64 14.46 1.75
N MET A 253 2.47 15.77 2.00
CA MET A 253 1.82 16.69 1.05
C MET A 253 2.58 16.83 -0.27
N ASP A 254 3.89 16.61 -0.25
CA ASP A 254 4.71 16.63 -1.46
C ASP A 254 4.56 15.35 -2.28
N PHE A 255 4.07 14.25 -1.69
CA PHE A 255 4.04 12.93 -2.33
C PHE A 255 2.63 12.40 -2.64
N VAL A 256 1.58 12.96 -2.02
CA VAL A 256 0.19 12.52 -2.26
C VAL A 256 -0.18 12.55 -3.75
N GLY A 257 -0.78 11.47 -4.24
CA GLY A 257 -1.16 11.29 -5.65
C GLY A 257 0.00 10.99 -6.60
N LYS A 258 1.24 10.84 -6.10
CA LYS A 258 2.43 10.58 -6.91
C LYS A 258 2.87 9.11 -6.87
N PHE A 259 2.32 8.28 -5.99
CA PHE A 259 2.61 6.85 -5.98
C PHE A 259 1.76 6.13 -7.01
N GLN A 260 2.41 5.45 -7.96
CA GLN A 260 1.72 4.74 -9.02
C GLN A 260 1.68 3.24 -8.74
N LYS A 261 0.49 2.66 -8.78
CA LYS A 261 0.30 1.21 -8.64
C LYS A 261 1.14 0.44 -9.66
N GLY A 262 1.99 -0.47 -9.17
CA GLY A 262 2.89 -1.28 -10.00
C GLY A 262 4.06 -0.49 -10.62
N GLY A 263 4.20 0.80 -10.28
CA GLY A 263 5.38 1.60 -10.60
C GLY A 263 6.56 1.26 -9.70
N ARG A 264 7.76 1.63 -10.13
CA ARG A 264 9.00 1.57 -9.33
C ARG A 264 9.56 2.95 -8.99
N LYS A 265 8.85 3.99 -9.42
CA LYS A 265 9.20 5.41 -9.30
C LYS A 265 7.91 6.19 -9.10
N LEU A 266 8.04 7.43 -8.66
CA LEU A 266 6.94 8.38 -8.59
C LEU A 266 6.44 8.74 -10.00
N SER A 267 5.15 8.99 -10.14
CA SER A 267 4.54 9.46 -11.39
C SER A 267 4.96 10.88 -11.76
N GLN A 268 5.42 11.66 -10.77
CA GLN A 268 5.92 13.01 -10.93
C GLN A 268 7.09 13.25 -9.96
N ALA A 269 8.13 13.93 -10.45
CA ALA A 269 9.27 14.30 -9.64
C ALA A 269 8.89 15.24 -8.47
N VAL A 270 9.51 15.00 -7.32
CA VAL A 270 9.49 15.85 -6.12
C VAL A 270 10.89 16.40 -5.92
N TRP A 271 11.02 17.72 -5.81
CA TRP A 271 12.32 18.41 -5.71
C TRP A 271 13.32 18.02 -6.81
N GLY A 272 12.81 17.73 -8.02
CA GLY A 272 13.62 17.33 -9.17
C GLY A 272 14.00 15.84 -9.23
N ASN A 273 13.56 15.01 -8.28
CA ASN A 273 13.81 13.57 -8.26
C ASN A 273 12.49 12.77 -8.34
N ASP A 274 12.43 11.74 -9.19
CA ASP A 274 11.29 10.81 -9.32
C ASP A 274 11.51 9.47 -8.59
N GLU A 275 12.61 9.33 -7.87
CA GLU A 275 12.88 8.19 -7.00
C GLU A 275 11.89 8.13 -5.84
N VAL A 276 11.72 6.91 -5.34
CA VAL A 276 10.85 6.64 -4.21
C VAL A 276 11.47 7.28 -2.96
N PRO A 277 10.72 8.09 -2.19
CA PRO A 277 11.24 8.63 -0.95
C PRO A 277 11.54 7.47 0.01
N PHE A 278 12.61 7.58 0.80
CA PHE A 278 12.90 6.56 1.81
C PHE A 278 11.78 6.51 2.87
N VAL A 279 11.47 7.65 3.48
CA VAL A 279 10.41 7.78 4.48
C VAL A 279 9.46 8.92 4.12
N VAL A 280 8.17 8.68 4.33
CA VAL A 280 7.13 9.71 4.30
C VAL A 280 6.53 9.86 5.69
N GLN A 281 6.50 11.08 6.20
CA GLN A 281 5.87 11.44 7.47
C GLN A 281 4.58 12.22 7.24
N TYR A 282 3.52 11.78 7.91
CA TYR A 282 2.19 12.37 7.88
C TYR A 282 2.02 13.46 8.95
N ALA A 283 3.02 14.32 9.10
CA ALA A 283 3.03 15.37 10.11
C ALA A 283 1.78 16.26 9.99
N GLY A 284 1.11 16.48 11.12
CA GLY A 284 -0.15 17.22 11.19
C GLY A 284 -1.40 16.38 10.91
N CYS A 285 -1.27 15.17 10.36
CA CYS A 285 -2.37 14.22 10.23
C CYS A 285 -2.55 13.43 11.53
N GLN A 286 -3.45 13.87 12.41
CA GLN A 286 -3.77 13.09 13.62
C GLN A 286 -4.77 11.98 13.29
N MET A 287 -4.34 10.99 12.48
CA MET A 287 -5.20 9.94 11.93
C MET A 287 -5.88 9.10 13.00
N CYS A 288 -5.33 9.03 14.21
CA CYS A 288 -5.94 8.35 15.35
C CYS A 288 -6.98 9.20 16.11
N ARG A 289 -6.70 10.49 16.35
CA ARG A 289 -7.51 11.37 17.22
C ARG A 289 -8.42 12.38 16.49
N GLY A 290 -8.17 12.62 15.21
CA GLY A 290 -9.09 13.31 14.30
C GLY A 290 -8.75 14.73 13.84
N HIS A 291 -7.57 15.30 14.13
CA HIS A 291 -7.19 16.60 13.57
C HIS A 291 -6.65 16.49 12.13
N SER A 292 -6.93 17.50 11.30
CA SER A 292 -6.45 17.66 9.92
C SER A 292 -5.15 18.47 9.82
N GLU A 293 -4.62 18.64 8.61
CA GLU A 293 -3.32 19.25 8.26
C GLU A 293 -3.05 20.65 8.87
N ASN A 294 -4.08 21.37 9.32
CA ASN A 294 -3.99 22.70 9.93
C ASN A 294 -4.30 22.73 11.45
N GLY A 295 -4.47 21.55 12.08
CA GLY A 295 -4.84 21.42 13.49
C GLY A 295 -6.33 21.58 13.79
N SER A 296 -7.21 21.81 12.80
CA SER A 296 -8.67 21.76 12.97
C SER A 296 -9.22 20.38 12.64
N TRP A 297 -10.29 19.96 13.34
CA TRP A 297 -10.98 18.70 13.04
C TRP A 297 -11.95 18.90 11.87
N HIS A 298 -11.75 18.17 10.77
CA HIS A 298 -12.74 18.01 9.70
C HIS A 298 -12.65 16.58 9.15
N ALA A 299 -13.79 15.87 9.05
CA ALA A 299 -13.84 14.47 8.61
C ALA A 299 -13.19 14.24 7.23
N ASP A 300 -13.33 15.20 6.32
CA ASP A 300 -12.72 15.16 4.99
C ASP A 300 -11.18 15.24 5.05
N GLY A 301 -10.64 16.07 5.96
CA GLY A 301 -9.21 16.20 6.17
C GLY A 301 -8.60 14.93 6.74
N VAL A 302 -9.26 14.29 7.71
CA VAL A 302 -8.84 12.98 8.24
C VAL A 302 -8.87 11.92 7.13
N SER A 303 -9.93 11.90 6.31
CA SER A 303 -10.06 10.95 5.20
C SER A 303 -8.98 11.15 4.13
N LYS A 304 -8.65 12.41 3.81
CA LYS A 304 -7.54 12.77 2.89
C LYS A 304 -6.20 12.24 3.40
N CYS A 305 -5.88 12.48 4.68
CA CYS A 305 -4.67 11.95 5.31
C CYS A 305 -4.62 10.42 5.26
N GLN A 306 -5.71 9.75 5.62
CA GLN A 306 -5.77 8.28 5.64
C GLN A 306 -5.65 7.68 4.23
N ASN A 307 -6.28 8.28 3.22
CA ASN A 307 -6.16 7.81 1.84
C ASN A 307 -4.74 8.03 1.30
N ALA A 308 -4.13 9.18 1.58
CA ALA A 308 -2.74 9.45 1.21
C ALA A 308 -1.77 8.49 1.92
N PHE A 309 -2.06 8.12 3.18
CA PHE A 309 -1.31 7.09 3.92
C PHE A 309 -1.41 5.73 3.25
N LEU A 310 -2.63 5.29 2.93
CA LEU A 310 -2.85 3.99 2.28
C LEU A 310 -2.15 3.93 0.91
N GLU A 311 -2.17 5.03 0.16
CA GLU A 311 -1.49 5.13 -1.13
C GLU A 311 0.02 4.79 -1.01
N ALA A 312 0.71 5.48 -0.11
CA ALA A 312 2.14 5.28 0.13
C ALA A 312 2.46 3.93 0.79
N TYR A 313 1.63 3.52 1.76
CA TYR A 313 1.78 2.24 2.46
C TYR A 313 1.68 1.05 1.49
N MET A 314 0.64 1.01 0.66
CA MET A 314 0.44 -0.09 -0.28
C MET A 314 1.53 -0.12 -1.36
N PHE A 315 2.02 1.06 -1.77
CA PHE A 315 3.16 1.18 -2.68
C PHE A 315 4.44 0.60 -2.08
N GLY A 316 4.76 0.94 -0.83
CA GLY A 316 5.90 0.39 -0.12
C GLY A 316 5.76 -1.11 0.12
N ASP A 317 4.60 -1.56 0.59
CA ASP A 317 4.36 -2.96 0.95
C ASP A 317 4.37 -3.91 -0.26
N ASP A 318 4.07 -3.41 -1.47
CA ASP A 318 4.25 -4.18 -2.71
C ASP A 318 5.70 -4.63 -2.94
N GLN A 319 6.70 -3.94 -2.38
CA GLN A 319 8.10 -4.35 -2.46
C GLN A 319 8.36 -5.60 -1.61
N VAL A 320 7.68 -5.72 -0.46
CA VAL A 320 7.76 -6.88 0.43
C VAL A 320 6.92 -8.04 -0.10
N LEU A 321 5.68 -7.77 -0.50
CA LEU A 321 4.80 -8.79 -1.09
C LEU A 321 5.38 -9.36 -2.38
N GLY A 322 6.09 -8.52 -3.15
CA GLY A 322 6.80 -8.93 -4.36
C GLY A 322 7.73 -10.12 -4.15
N ASN A 323 8.41 -10.17 -2.99
CA ASN A 323 9.34 -11.25 -2.63
C ASN A 323 8.66 -12.61 -2.45
N ILE A 324 7.36 -12.62 -2.12
CA ILE A 324 6.54 -13.83 -2.01
C ILE A 324 5.59 -14.01 -3.21
N GLY A 325 5.80 -13.26 -4.29
CA GLY A 325 5.03 -13.39 -5.52
C GLY A 325 3.60 -12.83 -5.44
N LEU A 326 3.35 -11.89 -4.53
CA LEU A 326 2.08 -11.18 -4.34
C LEU A 326 2.24 -9.67 -4.62
N ARG A 327 1.10 -9.00 -4.80
CA ARG A 327 0.97 -7.52 -4.79
C ARG A 327 -0.46 -7.12 -4.48
N HIS A 328 -0.66 -5.88 -4.07
CA HIS A 328 -1.98 -5.30 -3.86
C HIS A 328 -2.78 -5.21 -5.17
N LEU A 329 -4.09 -5.39 -5.04
CA LEU A 329 -5.06 -5.20 -6.10
C LEU A 329 -5.29 -3.74 -6.43
N SER A 330 -5.17 -2.84 -5.46
CA SER A 330 -5.28 -1.40 -5.61
C SER A 330 -4.53 -0.73 -4.47
N LEU A 331 -4.30 0.58 -4.58
CA LEU A 331 -3.72 1.36 -3.48
C LEU A 331 -4.78 1.76 -2.43
N GLU A 332 -5.98 1.16 -2.49
CA GLU A 332 -7.13 1.50 -1.65
C GLU A 332 -7.64 0.31 -0.82
N THR A 333 -7.16 -0.91 -1.13
CA THR A 333 -7.65 -2.15 -0.50
C THR A 333 -6.50 -3.02 -0.05
N HIS A 334 -6.71 -3.76 1.04
CA HIS A 334 -5.77 -4.77 1.55
C HIS A 334 -5.76 -6.06 0.73
N LEU A 335 -6.56 -6.11 -0.34
CA LEU A 335 -6.71 -7.30 -1.15
C LEU A 335 -5.49 -7.45 -2.04
N VAL A 336 -4.94 -8.67 -2.10
CA VAL A 336 -3.78 -9.00 -2.91
C VAL A 336 -4.14 -9.91 -4.07
N ARG A 337 -3.24 -10.00 -5.04
CA ARG A 337 -3.22 -11.00 -6.12
C ARG A 337 -1.81 -11.53 -6.34
N SER A 338 -1.73 -12.68 -6.98
CA SER A 338 -0.46 -13.23 -7.43
C SER A 338 0.16 -12.42 -8.58
N ASN A 339 1.49 -12.31 -8.57
CA ASN A 339 2.28 -11.66 -9.61
C ASN A 339 2.41 -12.57 -10.83
N PRO A 340 2.12 -12.09 -12.06
CA PRO A 340 2.35 -12.87 -13.26
C PRO A 340 3.77 -13.44 -13.30
N GLY A 341 3.88 -14.75 -13.54
CA GLY A 341 5.16 -15.45 -13.56
C GLY A 341 5.64 -16.03 -12.21
N SER A 342 5.01 -15.69 -11.08
CA SER A 342 5.33 -16.32 -9.79
C SER A 342 4.80 -17.76 -9.69
N GLU A 343 5.37 -18.57 -8.81
CA GLU A 343 4.88 -19.93 -8.54
C GLU A 343 3.41 -19.91 -8.08
N LEU A 344 3.07 -18.96 -7.19
CA LEU A 344 1.69 -18.76 -6.72
C LEU A 344 0.74 -18.46 -7.89
N TYR A 345 1.19 -17.67 -8.88
CA TYR A 345 0.38 -17.39 -10.06
C TYR A 345 0.15 -18.64 -10.90
N GLN A 346 1.18 -19.46 -11.14
CA GLN A 346 1.04 -20.70 -11.91
C GLN A 346 0.11 -21.72 -11.22
N ARG A 347 0.24 -21.88 -9.90
CA ARG A 347 -0.69 -22.69 -9.11
C ARG A 347 -2.11 -22.15 -9.20
N HIS A 348 -2.28 -20.83 -9.07
CA HIS A 348 -3.59 -20.18 -9.17
C HIS A 348 -4.25 -20.41 -10.53
N VAL A 349 -3.52 -20.22 -11.64
CA VAL A 349 -4.02 -20.49 -13.00
C VAL A 349 -4.42 -21.95 -13.17
N THR A 350 -3.64 -22.88 -12.62
CA THR A 350 -3.94 -24.32 -12.71
C THR A 350 -5.23 -24.66 -11.96
N MET A 351 -5.40 -24.17 -10.73
CA MET A 351 -6.61 -24.39 -9.95
C MET A 351 -7.83 -23.72 -10.60
N THR A 352 -7.66 -22.53 -11.20
CA THR A 352 -8.77 -21.76 -11.77
C THR A 352 -9.02 -22.02 -13.26
N ARG A 353 -8.35 -23.01 -13.87
CA ARG A 353 -8.47 -23.33 -15.32
C ARG A 353 -9.88 -23.66 -15.79
N CYS A 354 -10.74 -24.09 -14.87
CA CYS A 354 -12.15 -24.44 -15.11
C CYS A 354 -13.12 -23.30 -14.82
N LEU A 355 -12.61 -22.12 -14.46
CA LEU A 355 -13.41 -20.91 -14.27
C LEU A 355 -13.42 -20.04 -15.53
N PRO A 356 -14.31 -19.04 -15.62
CA PRO A 356 -14.35 -18.14 -16.76
C PRO A 356 -13.03 -17.43 -17.05
N SER A 357 -12.62 -17.49 -18.31
CA SER A 357 -11.49 -16.76 -18.89
C SER A 357 -11.89 -15.36 -19.41
N PHE A 358 -13.19 -15.06 -19.44
CA PHE A 358 -13.70 -13.72 -19.66
C PHE A 358 -15.04 -13.49 -18.95
N LEU A 359 -15.30 -12.24 -18.59
CA LEU A 359 -16.56 -11.78 -18.00
C LEU A 359 -17.20 -10.75 -18.92
N VAL A 360 -18.47 -10.95 -19.24
CA VAL A 360 -19.30 -9.96 -19.94
C VAL A 360 -20.11 -9.19 -18.90
N ILE A 361 -19.76 -7.92 -18.75
CA ILE A 361 -20.43 -6.98 -17.84
C ILE A 361 -21.13 -5.89 -18.64
N GLY A 362 -21.98 -5.10 -18.01
CA GLY A 362 -22.64 -4.02 -18.73
C GLY A 362 -23.82 -3.43 -17.98
N THR A 363 -24.58 -2.59 -18.65
CA THR A 363 -25.78 -2.00 -18.05
C THR A 363 -26.99 -2.91 -18.23
N GLN A 364 -27.90 -2.92 -17.27
CA GLN A 364 -29.24 -3.48 -17.50
C GLN A 364 -29.87 -2.84 -18.75
N LYS A 365 -30.54 -3.65 -19.58
CA LYS A 365 -31.07 -3.26 -20.91
C LYS A 365 -30.03 -2.86 -21.96
N GLY A 366 -28.77 -3.22 -21.73
CA GLY A 366 -27.67 -3.07 -22.70
C GLY A 366 -27.62 -4.14 -23.81
N GLY A 367 -28.42 -5.21 -23.72
CA GLY A 367 -28.40 -6.33 -24.69
C GLY A 367 -27.61 -7.56 -24.22
N THR A 368 -27.14 -7.58 -22.98
CA THR A 368 -26.38 -8.71 -22.40
C THR A 368 -27.17 -10.02 -22.41
N SER A 369 -28.50 -10.00 -22.25
CA SER A 369 -29.34 -11.20 -22.36
C SER A 369 -29.31 -11.81 -23.77
N SER A 370 -29.47 -10.97 -24.80
CA SER A 370 -29.40 -11.42 -26.20
C SER A 370 -28.02 -11.96 -26.53
N PHE A 371 -26.96 -11.30 -26.04
CA PHE A 371 -25.60 -11.76 -26.23
C PHE A 371 -25.33 -13.11 -25.54
N HIS A 372 -25.77 -13.27 -24.30
CA HIS A 372 -25.68 -14.56 -23.59
C HIS A 372 -26.41 -15.67 -24.35
N PHE A 373 -27.62 -15.40 -24.84
CA PHE A 373 -28.38 -16.36 -25.65
C PHE A 373 -27.61 -16.77 -26.92
N LEU A 374 -27.06 -15.82 -27.67
CA LEU A 374 -26.26 -16.13 -28.86
C LEU A 374 -25.05 -17.00 -28.54
N LEU A 375 -24.30 -16.68 -27.47
CA LEU A 375 -23.17 -17.50 -27.05
C LEU A 375 -23.58 -18.91 -26.63
N LYS A 376 -24.73 -19.03 -25.94
CA LYS A 376 -25.28 -20.31 -25.49
C LYS A 376 -25.72 -21.20 -26.67
N GLU A 377 -26.29 -20.60 -27.72
CA GLU A 377 -26.69 -21.31 -28.95
C GLU A 377 -25.52 -21.64 -29.89
N GLY A 378 -24.27 -21.40 -29.46
CA GLY A 378 -23.09 -21.76 -30.25
C GLY A 378 -22.77 -20.78 -31.37
N TRP A 379 -23.12 -19.49 -31.23
CA TRP A 379 -22.74 -18.46 -32.22
C TRP A 379 -21.23 -18.35 -32.46
N HIS A 380 -20.40 -18.85 -31.54
CA HIS A 380 -18.95 -18.90 -31.68
C HIS A 380 -18.39 -20.24 -31.17
N ASP A 381 -17.75 -21.02 -32.05
CA ASP A 381 -17.33 -22.40 -31.77
C ASP A 381 -16.31 -22.55 -30.62
N ASP A 382 -15.40 -21.58 -30.49
CA ASP A 382 -14.41 -21.56 -29.40
C ASP A 382 -14.92 -20.96 -28.08
N VAL A 383 -16.19 -20.60 -27.96
CA VAL A 383 -16.72 -19.99 -26.74
C VAL A 383 -17.77 -20.90 -26.11
N GLN A 384 -17.71 -20.99 -24.79
CA GLN A 384 -18.71 -21.67 -23.99
C GLN A 384 -19.08 -20.82 -22.79
N VAL A 385 -20.38 -20.69 -22.53
CA VAL A 385 -20.93 -20.02 -21.35
C VAL A 385 -21.66 -21.04 -20.47
N ASN A 386 -22.06 -20.62 -19.27
CA ASN A 386 -22.84 -21.48 -18.39
C ASN A 386 -24.17 -21.90 -19.04
N ASN A 387 -24.55 -23.17 -18.89
CA ASN A 387 -25.79 -23.72 -19.47
C ASN A 387 -27.05 -23.31 -18.69
N GLY A 388 -26.89 -22.80 -17.46
CA GLY A 388 -27.96 -22.31 -16.60
C GLY A 388 -28.47 -20.91 -16.97
N GLU A 389 -29.08 -20.22 -16.00
CA GLU A 389 -29.51 -18.84 -16.16
C GLU A 389 -28.32 -17.87 -16.19
N LYS A 390 -28.46 -16.78 -16.95
CA LYS A 390 -27.54 -15.63 -16.92
C LYS A 390 -27.61 -14.96 -15.53
N GLU A 391 -26.66 -14.05 -15.24
CA GLU A 391 -26.57 -13.36 -13.95
C GLU A 391 -26.29 -14.35 -12.80
N ILE A 392 -25.11 -14.98 -12.84
CA ILE A 392 -24.70 -15.92 -11.78
C ILE A 392 -24.56 -15.19 -10.43
N HIS A 393 -24.30 -13.88 -10.47
CA HIS A 393 -24.17 -13.02 -9.30
C HIS A 393 -23.13 -13.52 -8.28
N TYR A 394 -22.12 -14.26 -8.75
CA TYR A 394 -21.09 -14.82 -7.89
C TYR A 394 -20.22 -13.73 -7.26
N PHE A 395 -19.81 -12.73 -8.05
CA PHE A 395 -18.97 -11.63 -7.56
C PHE A 395 -19.76 -10.49 -6.90
N SER A 396 -21.04 -10.31 -7.22
CA SER A 396 -21.87 -9.21 -6.70
C SER A 396 -22.53 -9.50 -5.36
N TRP A 397 -23.00 -10.73 -5.11
CA TRP A 397 -23.73 -11.07 -3.89
C TRP A 397 -22.85 -11.77 -2.87
N ASP A 398 -22.86 -11.28 -1.63
CA ASP A 398 -21.99 -11.79 -0.57
C ASP A 398 -22.26 -13.28 -0.27
N ASP A 399 -23.51 -13.70 -0.25
CA ASP A 399 -23.87 -15.10 0.02
C ASP A 399 -23.49 -16.06 -1.12
N ASN A 400 -23.45 -15.58 -2.36
CA ASN A 400 -22.96 -16.40 -3.47
C ASN A 400 -21.44 -16.50 -3.44
N PHE A 401 -20.73 -15.40 -3.19
CA PHE A 401 -19.27 -15.41 -3.10
C PHE A 401 -18.78 -16.29 -1.94
N ARG A 402 -19.47 -16.28 -0.80
CA ARG A 402 -19.15 -17.11 0.38
C ARG A 402 -19.24 -18.61 0.13
N LYS A 403 -20.00 -19.06 -0.89
CA LYS A 403 -20.06 -20.48 -1.28
C LYS A 403 -18.74 -20.99 -1.87
N GLY A 404 -17.84 -20.07 -2.24
CA GLY A 404 -16.50 -20.39 -2.69
C GLY A 404 -16.40 -20.78 -4.17
N PRO A 405 -15.17 -20.83 -4.71
CA PRO A 405 -14.92 -20.95 -6.14
C PRO A 405 -15.30 -22.30 -6.72
N LEU A 406 -15.42 -23.35 -5.90
CA LEU A 406 -15.85 -24.67 -6.35
C LEU A 406 -17.34 -24.66 -6.78
N VAL A 407 -18.22 -24.06 -5.97
CA VAL A 407 -19.65 -23.91 -6.32
C VAL A 407 -19.82 -23.05 -7.57
N TYR A 408 -18.95 -22.07 -7.75
CA TYR A 408 -18.90 -21.26 -8.96
C TYR A 408 -18.47 -22.07 -10.18
N GLN A 409 -17.41 -22.89 -10.06
CA GLN A 409 -16.96 -23.81 -11.10
C GLN A 409 -18.06 -24.77 -11.57
N GLN A 410 -18.89 -25.27 -10.64
CA GLN A 410 -20.01 -26.18 -10.92
C GLN A 410 -21.15 -25.54 -11.73
N ARG A 411 -21.14 -24.20 -11.92
CA ARG A 411 -22.05 -23.55 -12.88
C ARG A 411 -21.63 -23.78 -14.34
N PHE A 412 -20.41 -24.28 -14.55
CA PHE A 412 -19.82 -24.64 -15.83
C PHE A 412 -19.63 -26.16 -15.90
N ASP A 413 -18.85 -26.66 -16.86
CA ASP A 413 -18.56 -28.09 -17.04
C ASP A 413 -17.59 -28.68 -15.97
N GLY A 414 -17.49 -28.03 -14.81
CA GLY A 414 -16.76 -28.54 -13.66
C GLY A 414 -17.47 -29.76 -13.07
N SER A 415 -16.84 -30.93 -13.19
CA SER A 415 -17.32 -32.17 -12.58
C SER A 415 -16.38 -32.57 -11.46
N GLY A 416 -16.84 -32.50 -10.20
CA GLY A 416 -16.09 -32.99 -9.05
C GLY A 416 -16.11 -32.07 -7.82
N ASP A 417 -15.43 -32.52 -6.78
CA ASP A 417 -15.34 -31.87 -5.46
C ASP A 417 -14.04 -31.07 -5.28
N ARG A 418 -13.33 -30.78 -6.39
CA ARG A 418 -12.02 -30.12 -6.39
C ARG A 418 -11.94 -29.02 -7.45
N LEU A 419 -11.28 -27.93 -7.07
CA LEU A 419 -11.05 -26.79 -7.95
C LEU A 419 -10.02 -27.17 -9.02
N GLY A 420 -10.31 -26.87 -10.29
CA GLY A 420 -9.48 -27.23 -11.43
C GLY A 420 -9.80 -28.60 -12.04
N ASP A 421 -10.72 -29.36 -11.46
CA ASP A 421 -11.20 -30.62 -12.04
C ASP A 421 -12.42 -30.37 -12.94
N CYS A 422 -12.18 -30.42 -14.25
CA CYS A 422 -13.20 -30.32 -15.29
C CYS A 422 -12.76 -31.10 -16.53
N LYS A 423 -13.71 -31.34 -17.45
CA LYS A 423 -13.39 -31.90 -18.76
C LYS A 423 -12.41 -30.97 -19.49
N PRO A 424 -11.41 -31.52 -20.22
CA PRO A 424 -10.50 -30.71 -21.01
C PRO A 424 -11.28 -29.79 -21.97
N LEU A 425 -11.08 -28.48 -21.84
CA LEU A 425 -11.76 -27.47 -22.67
C LEU A 425 -11.20 -27.40 -24.10
N GLY A 426 -10.06 -28.04 -24.38
CA GLY A 426 -9.35 -27.90 -25.65
C GLY A 426 -8.99 -26.43 -25.91
N THR A 427 -9.41 -25.89 -27.06
CA THR A 427 -9.23 -24.47 -27.42
C THR A 427 -10.32 -23.55 -26.85
N LYS A 428 -11.40 -24.12 -26.29
CA LYS A 428 -12.58 -23.35 -25.86
C LYS A 428 -12.26 -22.40 -24.71
N LYS A 429 -12.94 -21.26 -24.71
CA LYS A 429 -12.89 -20.22 -23.69
C LYS A 429 -14.20 -20.19 -22.91
N LEU A 430 -14.11 -20.43 -21.61
CA LEU A 430 -15.24 -20.27 -20.69
C LEU A 430 -15.52 -18.78 -20.45
N GLY A 431 -16.79 -18.41 -20.50
CA GLY A 431 -17.27 -17.06 -20.24
C GLY A 431 -18.46 -17.01 -19.30
N GLU A 432 -18.59 -15.91 -18.57
CA GLU A 432 -19.80 -15.57 -17.83
C GLU A 432 -20.43 -14.29 -18.36
N VAL A 433 -21.76 -14.23 -18.36
CA VAL A 433 -22.51 -13.00 -18.62
C VAL A 433 -23.33 -12.59 -17.39
N SER A 434 -22.84 -11.57 -16.68
CA SER A 434 -23.51 -10.94 -15.54
C SER A 434 -23.37 -9.43 -15.65
N ALA A 435 -24.41 -8.79 -16.17
CA ALA A 435 -24.39 -7.35 -16.40
C ALA A 435 -24.17 -6.60 -15.09
N THR A 436 -24.83 -7.06 -14.02
CA THR A 436 -24.87 -6.33 -12.76
C THR A 436 -23.49 -6.15 -12.12
N TYR A 437 -22.46 -6.91 -12.48
CA TYR A 437 -21.11 -6.68 -11.93
C TYR A 437 -20.60 -5.25 -12.13
N LEU A 438 -21.07 -4.55 -13.17
CA LEU A 438 -20.72 -3.14 -13.38
C LEU A 438 -21.23 -2.22 -12.25
N ASP A 439 -22.34 -2.58 -11.59
CA ASP A 439 -23.01 -1.77 -10.57
C ASP A 439 -22.54 -2.09 -9.14
N TYR A 440 -21.67 -3.09 -8.94
CA TYR A 440 -21.25 -3.57 -7.61
C TYR A 440 -19.73 -3.46 -7.43
N PRO A 441 -19.23 -2.50 -6.62
CA PRO A 441 -17.78 -2.27 -6.46
C PRO A 441 -16.98 -3.52 -6.05
N LYS A 442 -17.51 -4.33 -5.12
CA LYS A 442 -16.88 -5.58 -4.66
C LYS A 442 -16.68 -6.61 -5.78
N ALA A 443 -17.49 -6.54 -6.85
CA ALA A 443 -17.42 -7.53 -7.93
C ALA A 443 -16.08 -7.43 -8.69
N ALA A 444 -15.60 -6.20 -8.93
CA ALA A 444 -14.33 -5.97 -9.62
C ALA A 444 -13.14 -6.53 -8.83
N GLU A 445 -13.10 -6.25 -7.52
CA GLU A 445 -12.04 -6.74 -6.62
C GLU A 445 -12.03 -8.27 -6.56
N ARG A 446 -13.20 -8.88 -6.30
CA ARG A 446 -13.32 -10.34 -6.21
C ARG A 446 -12.98 -11.03 -7.52
N ALA A 447 -13.41 -10.48 -8.65
CA ALA A 447 -13.06 -11.00 -9.97
C ALA A 447 -11.55 -10.89 -10.23
N ALA A 448 -10.90 -9.78 -9.83
CA ALA A 448 -9.47 -9.61 -10.00
C ALA A 448 -8.63 -10.55 -9.10
N GLN A 449 -9.14 -10.94 -7.92
CA GLN A 449 -8.49 -11.95 -7.07
C GLN A 449 -8.64 -13.36 -7.64
N LEU A 450 -9.87 -13.74 -8.00
CA LEU A 450 -10.15 -15.11 -8.43
C LEU A 450 -9.75 -15.37 -9.89
N LEU A 451 -9.94 -14.41 -10.77
CA LEU A 451 -9.75 -14.54 -12.22
C LEU A 451 -8.75 -13.48 -12.74
N PRO A 452 -7.48 -13.49 -12.27
CA PRO A 452 -6.51 -12.42 -12.57
C PRO A 452 -6.17 -12.30 -14.07
N SER A 453 -6.45 -13.35 -14.85
CA SER A 453 -6.22 -13.40 -16.31
C SER A 453 -7.48 -13.16 -17.13
N ALA A 454 -8.65 -13.02 -16.50
CA ALA A 454 -9.91 -12.92 -17.23
C ALA A 454 -9.99 -11.59 -17.99
N ARG A 455 -10.46 -11.67 -19.24
CA ARG A 455 -10.75 -10.48 -20.04
C ARG A 455 -12.12 -9.93 -19.70
N ILE A 456 -12.27 -8.61 -19.74
CA ILE A 456 -13.55 -7.96 -19.48
C ILE A 456 -14.14 -7.46 -20.79
N VAL A 457 -15.35 -7.92 -21.10
CA VAL A 457 -16.16 -7.45 -22.23
C VAL A 457 -17.25 -6.55 -21.67
N VAL A 458 -17.27 -5.28 -22.05
CA VAL A 458 -18.25 -4.32 -21.54
C VAL A 458 -19.28 -4.02 -22.62
N ILE A 459 -20.56 -4.31 -22.34
CA ILE A 459 -21.68 -3.98 -23.22
C ILE A 459 -22.43 -2.76 -22.65
N VAL A 460 -22.32 -1.65 -23.36
CA VAL A 460 -23.03 -0.40 -23.07
C VAL A 460 -23.97 -0.03 -24.21
N ARG A 461 -25.04 0.70 -23.87
CA ARG A 461 -26.04 1.18 -24.82
C ARG A 461 -26.20 2.69 -24.69
N GLU A 462 -26.64 3.31 -25.78
CA GLU A 462 -27.04 4.73 -25.78
C GLU A 462 -28.03 4.99 -24.62
N PRO A 463 -27.73 5.97 -23.74
CA PRO A 463 -28.46 6.16 -22.48
C PRO A 463 -29.97 6.35 -22.61
N VAL A 464 -30.44 7.13 -23.59
CA VAL A 464 -31.87 7.41 -23.79
C VAL A 464 -32.61 6.14 -24.20
N SER A 465 -32.07 5.42 -25.18
CA SER A 465 -32.61 4.14 -25.66
C SER A 465 -32.63 3.08 -24.55
N ARG A 466 -31.60 3.06 -23.71
CA ARG A 466 -31.51 2.18 -22.53
C ARG A 466 -32.60 2.53 -21.51
N LEU A 467 -32.84 3.82 -21.27
CA LEU A 467 -33.87 4.30 -20.35
C LEU A 467 -35.27 3.92 -20.83
N VAL A 468 -35.59 4.15 -22.11
CA VAL A 468 -36.87 3.73 -22.71
C VAL A 468 -37.08 2.22 -22.57
N SER A 469 -36.05 1.42 -22.87
CA SER A 469 -36.12 -0.04 -22.72
C SER A 469 -36.32 -0.47 -21.26
N SER A 470 -35.79 0.28 -20.31
CA SER A 470 -36.01 0.05 -18.88
C SER A 470 -37.42 0.45 -18.44
N PHE A 471 -37.96 1.55 -18.98
CA PHE A 471 -39.32 2.00 -18.72
C PHE A 471 -40.34 0.98 -19.21
N ASN A 472 -40.22 0.56 -20.48
CA ASN A 472 -41.14 -0.42 -21.07
C ASN A 472 -41.15 -1.75 -20.30
N MET A 473 -40.00 -2.23 -19.81
CA MET A 473 -39.96 -3.44 -18.99
C MET A 473 -40.70 -3.28 -17.66
N LYS A 474 -40.59 -2.13 -16.99
CA LYS A 474 -41.18 -1.93 -15.67
C LYS A 474 -42.69 -1.65 -15.71
N TRP A 475 -43.17 -1.05 -16.81
CA TRP A 475 -44.50 -0.46 -16.86
C TRP A 475 -45.40 -0.99 -17.99
N GLN A 476 -44.84 -1.77 -18.92
CA GLN A 476 -45.60 -2.40 -20.01
C GLN A 476 -45.44 -3.93 -20.03
N GLY A 477 -44.80 -4.50 -18.99
CA GLY A 477 -44.48 -5.93 -18.86
C GLY A 477 -45.44 -6.65 -17.94
#